data_AF-A0A6L9KWH2-F1
#
_entry.id   AF-A0A6L9KWH2-F1
#
_cell.length_a   1.000
_cell.length_b   1.000
_cell.length_c   1.000
_cell.angle_alpha   90.00
_cell.angle_beta   90.00
_cell.angle_gamma   90.00
#
_symmetry.space_group_name_H-M   'P 1'
#
loop_
_entity.id
_entity.type
_entity.pdbx_description
1 polymer ?
#
loop_
_entity_poly.entity_id
_entity_poly.type
_entity_poly.pdbx_seq_one_letter_code
_entity_poly.pdbx_strand_id
1 'polypeptide(L)' 'MRPVRFTLYSRNYCHLCHDMIAALESSRATRDFQFDVVDVEDSPDLEARFGEWVPV' A
#
# COMPACT_ATOMS: atom_id res chain seq x y z
N MET A 1 -14.18 14.28 12.30
CA MET A 1 -13.55 12.97 12.53
C MET A 1 -12.10 13.08 12.04
N ARG A 2 -11.14 12.32 12.59
CA ARG A 2 -9.76 12.32 12.08
C ARG A 2 -9.64 11.21 11.02
N PRO A 3 -9.04 11.46 9.86
CA PRO A 3 -8.85 10.44 8.84
C PRO A 3 -8.00 9.29 9.38
N VAL A 4 -8.37 8.07 9.02
CA VAL A 4 -7.54 6.88 9.31
C VAL A 4 -6.30 6.97 8.43
N ARG A 5 -5.11 6.76 9.00
CA ARG A 5 -3.85 6.71 8.24
C ARG A 5 -3.22 5.33 8.33
N PHE A 6 -2.79 4.80 7.19
CA PHE A 6 -2.06 3.53 7.11
C PHE A 6 -0.99 3.58 6.02
N THR A 7 -0.11 2.58 5.98
CA THR A 7 0.90 2.44 4.94
C THR A 7 0.54 1.22 4.12
N LEU A 8 0.58 1.35 2.79
CA LEU A 8 0.48 0.23 1.86
C LEU A 8 1.89 -0.19 1.48
N TYR A 9 2.25 -1.42 1.81
CA TYR A 9 3.51 -2.01 1.37
C TYR A 9 3.34 -2.61 -0.02
N SER A 10 4.22 -2.24 -0.94
CA SER A 10 4.18 -2.61 -2.36
C SER A 10 5.56 -3.01 -2.87
N ARG A 11 5.65 -3.36 -4.16
CA ARG A 11 6.91 -3.57 -4.89
C ARG A 11 6.80 -3.14 -6.35
N ASN A 12 7.92 -2.84 -7.01
CA ASN A 12 7.97 -2.26 -8.36
C ASN A 12 7.32 -3.09 -9.48
N TYR A 13 7.25 -4.42 -9.34
CA TYR A 13 6.75 -5.33 -10.38
C TYR A 13 5.55 -6.15 -9.92
N CYS A 14 4.55 -5.49 -9.33
CA CYS A 14 3.37 -6.12 -8.76
C CYS A 14 2.08 -5.54 -9.34
N HIS A 15 1.41 -6.30 -10.22
CA HIS A 15 0.13 -5.86 -10.80
C HIS A 15 -0.95 -5.64 -9.73
N LEU A 16 -1.02 -6.54 -8.73
CA LEU A 16 -1.96 -6.43 -7.62
C LEU A 16 -1.74 -5.17 -6.79
N CYS A 17 -0.50 -4.71 -6.68
CA CYS A 17 -0.16 -3.50 -5.95
C CYS A 17 -0.67 -2.27 -6.70
N HIS A 18 -0.53 -2.24 -8.03
CA HIS A 18 -1.14 -1.19 -8.87
C HIS A 18 -2.67 -1.19 -8.76
N ASP A 19 -3.29 -2.37 -8.81
CA ASP A 19 -4.74 -2.51 -8.70
C ASP A 19 -5.25 -2.04 -7.34
N MET A 20 -4.55 -2.39 -6.25
CA MET A 20 -4.87 -1.93 -4.89
C MET A 20 -4.77 -0.41 -4.76
N ILE A 21 -3.70 0.20 -5.28
CA ILE A 21 -3.52 1.66 -5.26
C ILE A 21 -4.66 2.33 -6.02
N ALA A 22 -5.01 1.85 -7.22
CA ALA A 22 -6.12 2.39 -8.00
C ALA A 22 -7.47 2.28 -7.26
N ALA A 23 -7.73 1.15 -6.60
CA ALA A 23 -8.94 0.95 -5.81
C ALA A 23 -9.02 1.87 -4.58
N LEU A 24 -7.89 2.08 -3.90
CA LEU A 24 -7.80 3.00 -2.75
C LEU A 24 -8.02 4.45 -3.19
N GLU A 25 -7.37 4.89 -4.27
CA GLU A 25 -7.55 6.24 -4.82
C GLU A 25 -9.01 6.48 -5.24
N SER A 26 -9.66 5.51 -5.89
CA SER A 26 -11.09 5.59 -6.22
C SER A 26 -11.99 5.69 -4.97
N SER A 27 -11.61 5.03 -3.88
CA SER A 27 -12.38 4.99 -2.63
C SER A 27 -12.31 6.28 -1.82
N ARG A 28 -11.31 7.15 -2.04
CA ARG A 28 -11.15 8.44 -1.33
C ARG A 28 -12.36 9.37 -1.49
N ALA A 29 -13.14 9.23 -2.57
CA ALA A 29 -14.35 10.02 -2.79
C ALA A 29 -15.46 9.75 -1.76
N THR A 30 -15.45 8.60 -1.10
CA THR A 30 -16.54 8.15 -0.20
C THR A 30 -16.07 7.83 1.21
N ARG A 31 -14.75 7.81 1.46
CA ARG A 31 -14.15 7.43 2.74
C ARG A 31 -13.03 8.41 3.11
N ASP A 32 -12.97 8.78 4.39
CA ASP A 32 -11.95 9.68 4.91
C ASP A 32 -10.74 8.89 5.46
N PHE A 33 -9.75 8.66 4.60
CA PHE A 33 -8.49 8.03 4.96
C PHE A 33 -7.31 8.60 4.17
N GLN A 34 -6.11 8.35 4.67
CA GLN A 34 -4.85 8.71 4.05
C GLN A 34 -3.96 7.47 4.02
N PHE A 35 -3.18 7.31 2.97
CA PHE A 35 -2.19 6.26 2.92
C PHE A 35 -0.93 6.72 2.20
N ASP A 36 0.18 6.10 2.60
CA ASP A 36 1.49 6.26 2.00
C ASP A 36 1.90 4.91 1.40
N VAL A 37 2.58 4.93 0.26
CA VAL A 37 3.06 3.71 -0.42
C VAL A 37 4.55 3.55 -0.13
N VAL A 38 4.95 2.38 0.35
CA VAL A 38 6.35 2.06 0.65
C VAL A 38 6.75 0.81 -0.12
N ASP A 39 7.86 0.91 -0.86
CA ASP A 39 8.45 -0.24 -1.50
C ASP A 39 9.19 -1.10 -0.46
N VAL A 40 8.86 -2.40 -0.43
CA VAL A 40 9.54 -3.35 0.45
C VAL A 40 10.95 -3.67 -0.03
N GLU A 41 11.25 -3.51 -1.32
CA GLU A 41 12.55 -3.78 -1.92
C GLU A 41 13.63 -2.80 -1.40
N ASP A 42 13.20 -1.65 -0.87
CA ASP A 42 14.07 -0.62 -0.28
C ASP A 42 14.47 -0.93 1.19
N SER A 43 13.90 -1.97 1.82
CA SER A 43 14.17 -2.30 3.22
C SER A 43 14.27 -3.82 3.44
N PRO A 44 15.45 -4.35 3.81
CA PRO A 44 15.63 -5.78 4.07
C PRO A 44 14.68 -6.35 5.12
N ASP A 45 14.32 -5.56 6.14
CA ASP A 45 13.37 -5.95 7.18
C ASP A 45 11.93 -6.07 6.64
N LEU A 46 11.53 -5.18 5.73
CA LEU A 46 10.21 -5.24 5.09
C LEU A 46 10.15 -6.36 4.05
N GLU A 47 11.20 -6.54 3.25
CA GLU A 47 11.34 -7.65 2.30
C GLU A 47 11.22 -9.00 3.02
N ALA A 48 11.94 -9.18 4.14
CA ALA A 48 11.89 -10.42 4.92
C ALA A 48 10.52 -10.69 5.57
N ARG A 49 9.78 -9.63 5.92
CA ARG A 49 8.49 -9.73 6.61
C ARG A 49 7.30 -9.87 5.65
N PHE A 50 7.33 -9.13 4.55
CA PHE A 50 6.20 -8.97 3.64
C PHE A 50 6.48 -9.49 2.25
N GLY A 51 7.69 -9.34 1.69
CA GLY A 51 8.13 -9.95 0.43
C GLY A 51 7.03 -10.19 -0.60
N GLU A 52 6.68 -11.46 -0.85
CA GLU A 52 5.64 -11.87 -1.81
C GLU A 52 4.19 -11.72 -1.34
N TRP A 53 3.97 -11.40 -0.06
CA TRP A 53 2.64 -11.17 0.51
C TRP A 53 2.08 -9.80 0.13
N VAL A 54 2.91 -8.87 -0.36
CA VAL A 54 2.45 -7.57 -0.86
C VAL A 54 1.44 -7.75 -2.02
N PRO A 55 0.39 -6.93 -2.11
CA PRO A 55 0.11 -5.74 -1.30
C PRO A 55 -0.49 -6.02 0.09
N VAL A 56 0.05 -5.37 1.14
CA VAL A 56 -0.45 -5.45 2.55
C VAL A 56 -0.47 -4.11 3.27
#